data_AF-A0A2D4LI97-F1
#
_entry.id   AF-A0A2D4LI97-F1
#
_cell.length_a   1.000
_cell.length_b   1.000
_cell.length_c   1.000
_cell.angle_alpha   90.00
_cell.angle_beta   90.00
_cell.angle_gamma   90.00
#
_symmetry.space_group_name_H-M   'P 1'
#
loop_
_entity.id
_entity.type
_entity.pdbx_description
1 polymer ?
#
loop_
_entity_poly.entity_id
_entity_poly.type
_entity_poly.pdbx_seq_one_letter_code
_entity_poly.pdbx_strand_id
1 'polypeptide(L)'
;EALKLEEKRLEITLKRGHQADAWAIRAATSASFFNRASLRWLRHLKQSIPNSNIRAHQDLAKIRAAMEFSADATFNAVKFSARAMASHVTARRLLWLKHWQA
;
A
#
# COMPACT_ATOMS: atom_id res chain seq x y z
N GLU A 1 -30.07 -0.65 -23.64
CA GLU A 1 -29.92 0.82 -23.57
C GLU A 1 -28.52 1.22 -23.09
N ALA A 2 -28.07 2.44 -23.35
CA ALA A 2 -26.74 2.93 -22.93
C ALA A 2 -26.84 3.72 -21.61
N LEU A 3 -25.83 3.59 -20.74
CA LEU A 3 -25.71 4.39 -19.50
C LEU A 3 -25.89 5.89 -19.78
N LYS A 4 -26.55 6.61 -18.85
CA LYS A 4 -26.64 8.07 -18.91
C LYS A 4 -25.24 8.70 -18.85
N LEU A 5 -25.08 9.92 -19.36
CA LEU A 5 -23.77 10.60 -19.41
C LEU A 5 -23.09 10.66 -18.03
N GLU A 6 -23.86 10.94 -16.97
CA GLU A 6 -23.37 10.99 -15.59
C GLU A 6 -22.88 9.62 -15.10
N GLU A 7 -23.63 8.56 -15.40
CA GLU A 7 -23.29 7.19 -15.05
C GLU A 7 -22.04 6.70 -15.81
N LYS A 8 -21.86 7.12 -17.07
CA LYS A 8 -20.62 6.89 -17.81
C LYS A 8 -19.42 7.58 -17.17
N ARG A 9 -19.58 8.83 -16.71
CA ARG A 9 -18.52 9.56 -16.00
C ARG A 9 -18.17 8.85 -14.68
N LEU A 10 -19.18 8.40 -13.93
CA LEU A 10 -18.99 7.63 -12.71
C LEU A 10 -18.22 6.31 -12.97
N GLU A 11 -18.60 5.55 -14.00
CA GLU A 11 -17.89 4.32 -14.40
C GLU A 11 -16.41 4.59 -14.71
N ILE A 12 -16.10 5.68 -15.43
CA ILE A 12 -14.72 6.09 -15.71
C ILE A 12 -13.96 6.41 -14.42
N THR A 13 -14.56 7.17 -13.51
CA THR A 13 -13.97 7.52 -12.21
C THR A 13 -13.68 6.27 -11.38
N LEU A 14 -14.61 5.31 -11.32
CA LEU A 14 -14.43 4.05 -10.60
C LEU A 14 -13.32 3.19 -11.19
N LYS A 15 -13.19 3.13 -12.53
CA LYS A 15 -12.08 2.45 -13.20
C LYS A 15 -10.73 3.09 -12.87
N ARG A 16 -10.66 4.42 -12.91
CA ARG A 16 -9.44 5.16 -12.56
C ARG A 16 -9.05 4.96 -11.10
N GLY A 17 -10.03 5.00 -10.17
CA GLY A 17 -9.81 4.72 -8.75
C GLY A 17 -9.23 3.32 -8.53
N HIS A 18 -9.85 2.29 -9.12
CA HIS A 18 -9.35 0.92 -9.06
C HIS A 18 -7.91 0.79 -9.59
N GLN A 19 -7.57 1.46 -10.69
CA GLN A 19 -6.21 1.45 -11.23
C GLN A 19 -5.22 2.18 -10.31
N ALA A 20 -5.62 3.32 -9.74
CA ALA A 20 -4.80 4.06 -8.79
C ALA A 20 -4.48 3.23 -7.54
N ASP A 21 -5.48 2.54 -6.98
CA ASP A 21 -5.26 1.64 -5.85
C ASP A 21 -4.34 0.47 -6.21
N ALA A 22 -4.45 -0.08 -7.42
CA ALA A 22 -3.53 -1.12 -7.89
C ALA A 22 -2.07 -0.63 -7.92
N TRP A 23 -1.84 0.61 -8.35
CA TRP A 23 -0.52 1.24 -8.26
C TRP A 23 -0.07 1.46 -6.81
N ALA A 24 -0.98 1.90 -5.94
CA ALA A 24 -0.69 2.07 -4.51
C ALA A 24 -0.29 0.74 -3.85
N ILE A 25 -0.99 -0.35 -4.14
CA ILE A 25 -0.65 -1.70 -3.66
C ILE A 25 0.76 -2.09 -4.12
N ARG A 26 1.08 -1.90 -5.40
CA ARG A 26 2.41 -2.24 -5.93
C ARG A 26 3.51 -1.43 -5.23
N ALA A 27 3.33 -0.12 -5.10
CA ALA A 27 4.30 0.76 -4.45
C ALA A 27 4.48 0.40 -2.96
N ALA A 28 3.38 0.23 -2.24
CA ALA A 28 3.39 -0.07 -0.81
C ALA A 28 3.95 -1.48 -0.52
N THR A 29 3.66 -2.46 -1.37
CA THR A 29 4.24 -3.82 -1.26
C THR A 29 5.75 -3.77 -1.44
N SER A 30 6.23 -3.08 -2.48
CA SER A 30 7.68 -2.90 -2.71
C SER A 30 8.35 -2.20 -1.53
N ALA A 31 7.74 -1.12 -1.01
CA ALA A 31 8.26 -0.40 0.15
C ALA A 31 8.34 -1.30 1.39
N SER A 32 7.28 -2.06 1.69
CA SER A 32 7.26 -3.01 2.82
C SER A 32 8.34 -4.08 2.68
N PHE A 33 8.51 -4.64 1.47
CA PHE A 33 9.56 -5.60 1.17
C PHE A 33 10.96 -5.04 1.44
N PHE A 34 11.29 -3.87 0.89
CA PHE A 34 12.61 -3.26 1.07
C PHE A 34 12.85 -2.80 2.51
N ASN A 35 11.83 -2.34 3.23
CA ASN A 35 11.93 -2.05 4.66
C ASN A 35 12.34 -3.30 5.45
N ARG A 36 11.66 -4.43 5.21
CA ARG A 36 11.95 -5.72 5.86
C ARG A 36 13.32 -6.28 5.46
N ALA A 37 13.71 -6.16 4.19
CA ALA A 37 15.04 -6.55 3.73
C ALA A 37 16.13 -5.71 4.41
N SER A 38 15.91 -4.41 4.55
CA SER A 38 16.85 -3.50 5.20
C SER A 38 17.06 -3.85 6.67
N LEU A 39 16.04 -4.34 7.38
CA LEU A 39 16.20 -4.86 8.76
C LEU A 39 17.18 -6.03 8.85
N ARG A 40 17.27 -6.87 7.79
CA ARG A 40 18.27 -7.94 7.72
C ARG A 40 19.68 -7.36 7.54
N TRP A 41 19.84 -6.38 6.66
CA TRP A 41 21.12 -5.71 6.46
C TRP A 41 21.58 -4.94 7.70
N LEU A 42 20.65 -4.26 8.40
CA LEU A 42 20.94 -3.57 9.66
C LEU A 42 21.37 -4.52 10.77
N ARG A 43 20.90 -5.78 10.78
CA ARG A 43 21.38 -6.80 11.71
C ARG A 43 22.84 -7.17 11.43
N HIS A 44 23.20 -7.33 10.16
CA HIS A 44 24.61 -7.58 9.78
C HIS A 44 25.49 -6.37 10.11
N LEU A 45 25.02 -5.16 9.80
CA LEU A 45 25.76 -3.92 10.12
C LEU A 45 25.96 -3.74 11.63
N LYS A 46 24.97 -4.10 12.45
CA LYS A 46 25.12 -4.09 13.91
C LYS A 46 26.26 -5.00 14.37
N GLN A 47 26.45 -6.17 13.74
CA GLN A 47 27.49 -7.12 14.12
C GLN A 47 28.91 -6.63 13.74
N SER A 48 29.05 -5.78 12.72
CA SER A 48 30.34 -5.24 12.31
C SER A 48 30.80 -4.03 13.13
N ILE A 49 29.92 -3.42 13.92
CA ILE A 49 30.26 -2.23 14.71
C ILE A 49 30.86 -2.66 16.05
N PRO A 50 32.03 -2.11 16.46
CA PRO A 50 32.59 -2.37 17.79
C PRO A 50 31.62 -2.01 18.91
N ASN A 51 31.47 -2.89 19.91
CA ASN A 51 30.57 -2.68 21.05
C ASN A 51 30.87 -1.41 21.85
N SER A 52 32.10 -0.89 21.78
CA SER A 52 32.49 0.38 22.41
C SER A 52 31.80 1.60 21.78
N ASN A 53 31.32 1.50 20.54
CA ASN A 53 30.63 2.59 19.86
C ASN A 53 29.14 2.60 20.23
N ILE A 54 28.84 3.05 21.46
CA ILE A 54 27.49 3.10 22.03
C ILE A 54 26.55 3.97 21.17
N ARG A 55 27.04 5.11 20.65
CA ARG A 55 26.24 6.02 19.82
C ARG A 55 25.74 5.34 18.55
N ALA A 56 26.62 4.65 17.83
CA ALA A 56 26.25 3.94 16.62
C ALA A 56 25.21 2.84 16.89
N HIS A 57 25.30 2.15 18.03
CA HIS A 57 24.30 1.16 18.44
C HIS A 57 22.93 1.79 18.74
N GLN A 58 22.91 2.94 19.41
CA GLN A 58 21.68 3.69 19.67
C GLN A 58 21.03 4.19 18.39
N ASP A 59 21.81 4.74 17.46
CA ASP A 59 21.27 5.23 16.18
C ASP A 59 20.77 4.07 15.31
N LEU A 60 21.47 2.94 15.28
CA LEU A 60 20.96 1.71 14.65
C LEU A 60 19.64 1.23 15.24
N ALA A 61 19.47 1.34 16.56
CA ALA A 61 18.21 0.96 17.21
C ALA A 61 17.05 1.86 16.78
N LYS A 62 17.28 3.19 16.67
CA LYS A 62 16.29 4.14 16.15
C LYS A 62 15.92 3.82 14.69
N ILE A 63 16.92 3.56 13.85
CA ILE A 63 16.69 3.21 12.43
C ILE A 63 15.90 1.90 12.34
N ARG A 64 16.23 0.89 13.15
CA ARG A 64 15.48 -0.37 13.19
C ARG A 64 14.01 -0.14 13.50
N ALA A 65 13.71 0.63 14.56
CA ALA A 65 12.34 0.95 14.94
C ALA A 65 11.59 1.71 13.82
N ALA A 66 12.25 2.68 13.18
CA ALA A 66 11.67 3.41 12.06
C ALA A 66 11.37 2.50 10.85
N MET A 67 12.24 1.54 10.55
CA MET A 67 12.07 0.61 9.45
C MET A 67 11.00 -0.45 9.73
N GLU A 68 10.88 -0.93 10.97
CA GLU A 68 9.78 -1.79 11.43
C GLU A 68 8.44 -1.07 11.29
N PHE A 69 8.34 0.16 11.80
CA PHE A 69 7.16 0.99 11.64
C PHE A 69 6.81 1.22 10.16
N SER A 70 7.80 1.58 9.33
CA SER A 70 7.59 1.84 7.90
C SER A 70 7.13 0.58 7.15
N ALA A 71 7.67 -0.60 7.50
CA ALA A 71 7.24 -1.88 6.93
C ALA A 71 5.76 -2.18 7.24
N ASP A 72 5.32 -1.92 8.47
CA ASP A 72 3.95 -2.17 8.90
C ASP A 72 2.97 -1.11 8.38
N ALA A 73 3.38 0.17 8.34
CA ALA A 73 2.59 1.25 7.76
C ALA A 73 2.32 1.01 6.27
N THR A 74 3.35 0.63 5.51
CA THR A 74 3.23 0.30 4.08
C THR A 74 2.40 -0.96 3.86
N PHE A 75 2.50 -1.97 4.72
CA PHE A 75 1.61 -3.13 4.67
C PHE A 75 0.14 -2.77 4.95
N ASN A 76 -0.12 -1.87 5.90
CA ASN A 76 -1.47 -1.36 6.15
C ASN A 76 -2.02 -0.58 4.95
N ALA A 77 -1.18 0.19 4.25
CA ALA A 77 -1.58 0.86 3.02
C ALA A 77 -2.05 -0.14 1.95
N VAL A 78 -1.37 -1.28 1.78
CA VAL A 78 -1.83 -2.37 0.89
C VAL A 78 -3.23 -2.83 1.27
N LYS A 79 -3.48 -3.06 2.57
CA LYS A 79 -4.81 -3.49 3.07
C LYS A 79 -5.90 -2.46 2.77
N PHE A 80 -5.63 -1.17 2.95
CA PHE A 80 -6.60 -0.11 2.69
C PHE A 80 -6.87 0.05 1.19
N SER A 81 -5.84 0.05 0.35
CA SER A 81 -6.00 0.10 -1.11
C SER A 81 -6.74 -1.12 -1.65
N ALA A 82 -6.49 -2.33 -1.12
CA ALA A 82 -7.23 -3.52 -1.52
C ALA A 82 -8.74 -3.42 -1.19
N ARG A 83 -9.08 -2.84 -0.03
CA ARG A 83 -10.49 -2.57 0.33
C ARG A 83 -11.13 -1.51 -0.56
N ALA A 84 -10.39 -0.47 -0.92
CA ALA A 84 -10.84 0.56 -1.85
C ALA A 84 -11.09 -0.04 -3.25
N MET A 85 -10.19 -0.89 -3.77
CA MET A 85 -10.41 -1.64 -5.02
C MET A 85 -11.69 -2.47 -4.99
N ALA A 86 -11.91 -3.24 -3.91
CA ALA A 86 -13.12 -4.04 -3.76
C ALA A 86 -14.38 -3.16 -3.73
N SER A 87 -14.30 -1.99 -3.12
CA SER A 87 -15.39 -0.99 -3.09
C SER A 87 -15.66 -0.44 -4.48
N HIS A 88 -14.62 -0.13 -5.27
CA HIS A 88 -14.77 0.27 -6.67
C HIS A 88 -15.45 -0.81 -7.51
N VAL A 89 -15.05 -2.08 -7.37
CA VAL A 89 -15.70 -3.20 -8.08
C VAL A 89 -17.17 -3.32 -7.68
N THR A 90 -17.47 -3.21 -6.39
CA THR A 90 -18.85 -3.29 -5.87
C THR A 90 -19.71 -2.15 -6.40
N ALA A 91 -19.21 -0.91 -6.37
CA ALA A 91 -19.91 0.25 -6.90
C ALA A 91 -20.20 0.11 -8.41
N ARG A 92 -19.23 -0.39 -9.19
CA ARG A 92 -19.44 -0.67 -10.61
C ARG A 92 -20.50 -1.74 -10.82
N ARG A 93 -20.47 -2.84 -10.04
CA ARG A 93 -21.49 -3.88 -10.10
C ARG A 93 -22.89 -3.32 -9.85
N LEU A 94 -23.06 -2.49 -8.81
CA LEU A 94 -24.34 -1.86 -8.49
C LEU A 94 -24.81 -0.91 -9.60
N LEU A 95 -23.90 -0.10 -10.15
CA LEU A 95 -24.19 0.80 -11.27
C LEU A 95 -24.76 0.03 -12.47
N TRP A 96 -24.10 -1.07 -12.85
CA TRP A 96 -24.56 -1.89 -13.96
C TRP A 96 -25.87 -2.61 -13.63
N LEU A 97 -26.02 -3.21 -12.46
CA LEU A 97 -27.25 -3.91 -12.07
C LEU A 97 -28.48 -2.99 -12.13
N LYS A 98 -28.36 -1.74 -11.66
CA LYS A 98 -29.43 -0.74 -11.78
C LYS A 98 -29.86 -0.54 -13.24
N HIS A 99 -28.90 -0.52 -14.16
CA HIS A 99 -29.14 -0.35 -15.59
C HIS A 99 -29.70 -1.61 -16.26
N TRP A 100 -29.42 -2.80 -15.73
CA TRP A 100 -29.99 -4.06 -16.23
C TRP A 100 -31.41 -4.33 -15.73
N GLN A 101 -31.84 -3.70 -14.64
CA GLN A 101 -33.19 -3.82 -14.08
C GLN A 101 -34.17 -2.76 -14.59
N ALA A 102 -33.66 -1.71 -15.26
CA ALA A 102 -34.44 -0.69 -15.95
C ALA A 102 -34.78 -1.15 -17.38
#